data_AF-A0AAD4I6T7-F1
#
_entry.id   AF-A0AAD4I6T7-F1
#
_cell.length_a   1.000
_cell.length_b   1.000
_cell.length_c   1.000
_cell.angle_alpha   90.00
_cell.angle_beta   90.00
_cell.angle_gamma   90.00
#
_symmetry.space_group_name_H-M   'P 1'
#
loop_
_entity.id
_entity.type
_entity.pdbx_description
1 polymer ?
#
loop_
_entity_poly.entity_id
_entity_poly.type
_entity_poly.pdbx_seq_one_letter_code
_entity_poly.pdbx_strand_id
1 'polypeptide(L)'
;MLSLTYPIALVALIAPALADIHNVSLPPNFFDDPQSGVGSWYRASAGQDSTNGKSWCAYTYYNSDPVFAVSLKAMGGKTYNSDPAGWKAAKQKYCGLEATVKDPKTGKQMLMYVGDAFDDEYGLVSCLLEYDPARSPSNTFHQSPGSIDIMIDAFSNIHGNPNGNKNDVIKGV
;
A
#
# COMPACT_ATOMS: atom_id res chain seq x y z
N MET A 1 -59.67 10.10 28.09
CA MET A 1 -58.45 10.49 27.35
C MET A 1 -57.55 9.27 27.30
N LEU A 2 -57.50 8.55 26.17
CA LEU A 2 -56.63 7.38 26.01
C LEU A 2 -55.28 7.82 25.41
N SER A 3 -54.21 7.42 26.09
CA SER A 3 -52.81 7.59 25.71
C SER A 3 -52.44 6.66 24.55
N LEU A 4 -51.77 7.17 23.53
CA LEU A 4 -51.03 6.36 22.55
C LEU A 4 -49.56 6.77 22.56
N THR A 5 -48.73 6.00 23.26
CA THR A 5 -47.28 6.00 23.08
C THR A 5 -46.92 5.02 21.96
N TYR A 6 -46.43 5.53 20.83
CA TYR A 6 -45.85 4.73 19.76
C TYR A 6 -44.37 4.45 20.07
N PRO A 7 -43.91 3.19 20.16
CA PRO A 7 -42.49 2.91 20.14
C PRO A 7 -41.99 3.05 18.71
N ILE A 8 -41.12 4.03 18.46
CA ILE A 8 -40.32 4.10 17.24
C ILE A 8 -39.26 3.00 17.35
N ALA A 9 -39.48 1.88 16.68
CA ALA A 9 -38.47 0.85 16.53
C ALA A 9 -37.39 1.35 15.56
N LEU A 10 -36.20 1.64 16.10
CA LEU A 10 -35.01 1.96 15.32
C LEU A 10 -34.46 0.67 14.70
N VAL A 11 -34.79 0.41 13.44
CA VAL A 11 -34.21 -0.71 12.69
C VAL A 11 -32.82 -0.27 12.21
N ALA A 12 -31.77 -0.78 12.86
CA ALA A 12 -30.41 -0.67 12.37
C ALA A 12 -30.25 -1.57 11.14
N LEU A 13 -30.21 -0.98 9.94
CA LEU A 13 -29.79 -1.67 8.73
C LEU A 13 -28.29 -1.95 8.80
N ILE A 14 -27.92 -3.12 9.32
CA ILE A 14 -26.58 -3.66 9.18
C ILE A 14 -26.45 -4.17 7.74
N ALA A 15 -26.04 -3.32 6.81
CA ALA A 15 -25.64 -3.78 5.49
C ALA A 15 -24.33 -4.55 5.67
N PRO A 16 -24.26 -5.86 5.33
CA PRO A 16 -22.97 -6.53 5.28
C PRO A 16 -22.15 -5.84 4.19
N ALA A 17 -20.96 -5.34 4.55
CA ALA A 17 -19.94 -5.01 3.58
C ALA A 17 -19.51 -6.34 2.94
N LEU A 18 -20.13 -6.71 1.83
CA LEU A 18 -19.65 -7.80 0.99
C LEU A 18 -18.35 -7.31 0.36
N ALA A 19 -17.22 -7.83 0.85
CA ALA A 19 -15.99 -7.81 0.07
C ALA A 19 -16.28 -8.55 -1.23
N ASP A 20 -16.15 -7.86 -2.36
CA ASP A 20 -16.34 -8.47 -3.68
C ASP A 20 -15.09 -9.34 -3.96
N ILE A 21 -15.22 -10.64 -3.71
CA ILE A 21 -14.12 -11.60 -3.92
C ILE A 21 -14.08 -11.91 -5.40
N HIS A 22 -13.10 -11.34 -6.09
CA HIS A 22 -12.82 -11.63 -7.49
C HIS A 22 -11.77 -12.74 -7.59
N ASN A 23 -12.10 -13.85 -8.25
CA ASN A 23 -11.08 -14.83 -8.63
C ASN A 23 -10.19 -14.22 -9.73
N VAL A 24 -8.99 -13.82 -9.35
CA VAL A 24 -8.05 -13.10 -10.21
C VAL A 24 -6.82 -13.95 -10.47
N SER A 25 -6.37 -13.98 -11.73
CA SER A 25 -5.09 -14.58 -12.11
C SER A 25 -4.02 -13.50 -12.13
N LEU A 26 -3.05 -13.61 -11.23
CA LEU A 26 -1.91 -12.70 -11.16
C LEU A 26 -0.91 -13.04 -12.28
N PRO A 27 -0.23 -12.04 -12.86
CA PRO A 27 0.82 -12.32 -13.81
C PRO A 27 1.96 -13.08 -13.10
N PRO A 28 2.68 -13.96 -13.81
CA PRO A 28 3.86 -14.63 -13.25
C PRO A 28 4.83 -13.62 -12.66
N ASN A 29 5.45 -13.94 -11.52
CA ASN A 29 6.39 -13.10 -10.76
C ASN A 29 5.77 -11.89 -10.03
N PHE A 30 4.44 -11.79 -9.92
CA PHE A 30 3.79 -10.82 -9.03
C PHE A 30 3.61 -11.43 -7.64
N PHE A 31 4.65 -11.33 -6.80
CA PHE A 31 4.66 -11.85 -5.42
C PHE A 31 4.17 -13.31 -5.30
N ASP A 32 4.47 -14.15 -6.28
CA ASP A 32 4.10 -15.58 -6.32
C ASP A 32 4.99 -16.47 -5.45
N ASP A 33 6.14 -15.94 -5.02
CA ASP A 33 7.08 -16.51 -4.05
C ASP A 33 7.60 -15.40 -3.11
N PRO A 34 8.27 -15.73 -1.98
CA PRO A 34 8.97 -14.74 -1.17
C PRO A 34 9.90 -13.89 -2.04
N GLN A 35 9.58 -12.60 -2.16
CA GLN A 35 10.40 -11.64 -2.87
C GLN A 35 11.26 -10.85 -1.90
N SER A 36 12.29 -10.19 -2.44
CA SER A 36 13.14 -9.31 -1.64
C SER A 36 13.29 -7.96 -2.31
N GLY A 37 13.17 -6.90 -1.52
CA GLY A 37 13.32 -5.54 -2.04
C GLY A 37 13.69 -4.50 -1.00
N VAL A 38 13.40 -3.25 -1.31
CA VAL A 38 13.47 -2.15 -0.36
C VAL A 38 12.06 -1.87 0.15
N GLY A 39 11.91 -1.76 1.47
CA GLY A 39 10.69 -1.31 2.12
C GLY A 39 10.85 0.14 2.56
N SER A 40 10.25 1.08 1.82
CA SER A 40 10.18 2.49 2.24
C SER A 40 8.92 2.74 3.08
N TRP A 41 8.65 4.01 3.40
CA TRP A 41 7.43 4.38 4.12
C TRP A 41 6.78 5.67 3.62
N TYR A 42 5.46 5.72 3.79
CA TYR A 42 4.62 6.88 3.48
C TYR A 42 3.53 7.12 4.53
N ARG A 43 3.01 8.35 4.56
CA ARG A 43 1.86 8.77 5.36
C ARG A 43 0.63 8.83 4.47
N ALA A 44 -0.54 8.50 5.01
CA ALA A 44 -1.79 8.47 4.26
C ALA A 44 -2.23 9.84 3.72
N SER A 45 -1.85 10.93 4.40
CA SER A 45 -2.20 12.30 3.98
C SER A 45 -1.05 13.26 4.28
N ALA A 46 -0.08 13.32 3.37
CA ALA A 46 1.05 14.23 3.42
C ALA A 46 1.50 14.59 2.00
N GLY A 47 1.55 15.89 1.70
CA GLY A 47 2.01 16.36 0.39
C GLY A 47 3.45 15.97 0.05
N GLN A 48 4.31 15.82 1.06
CA GLN A 48 5.69 15.34 0.89
C GLN A 48 5.78 13.88 0.42
N ASP A 49 4.72 13.11 0.65
CA ASP A 49 4.61 11.71 0.25
C ASP A 49 3.67 11.54 -0.96
N SER A 50 3.27 12.65 -1.59
CA SER A 50 2.32 12.68 -2.72
C SER A 50 0.95 12.06 -2.41
N THR A 51 0.54 12.05 -1.14
CA THR A 51 -0.74 11.49 -0.69
C THR A 51 -1.73 12.57 -0.22
N ASN A 52 -3.01 12.21 -0.19
CA ASN A 52 -4.11 13.15 0.11
C ASN A 52 -5.24 12.53 0.96
N GLY A 53 -4.99 11.39 1.62
CA GLY A 53 -5.99 10.65 2.39
C GLY A 53 -6.89 9.75 1.53
N LYS A 54 -6.72 9.70 0.21
CA LYS A 54 -7.41 8.76 -0.67
C LYS A 54 -6.40 7.93 -1.47
N SER A 55 -6.51 6.62 -1.35
CA SER A 55 -5.61 5.70 -2.03
C SER A 55 -5.93 5.58 -3.52
N TRP A 56 -4.98 5.09 -4.31
CA TRP A 56 -5.17 4.65 -5.68
C TRP A 56 -6.26 3.58 -5.81
N CYS A 57 -6.44 2.75 -4.77
CA CYS A 57 -7.51 1.77 -4.65
C CYS A 57 -8.92 2.39 -4.42
N ALA A 58 -9.04 3.72 -4.41
CA ALA A 58 -10.28 4.49 -4.32
C ALA A 58 -11.03 4.38 -2.98
N TYR A 59 -10.29 4.23 -1.89
CA TYR A 59 -10.85 4.32 -0.54
C TYR A 59 -10.07 5.34 0.31
N THR A 60 -10.70 5.80 1.38
CA THR A 60 -10.03 6.65 2.37
C THR A 60 -9.21 5.76 3.29
N TYR A 61 -7.96 6.13 3.50
CA TYR A 61 -6.99 5.40 4.32
C TYR A 61 -6.31 6.30 5.35
N TYR A 62 -5.77 5.70 6.39
CA TYR A 62 -5.14 6.35 7.53
C TYR A 62 -3.78 5.72 7.83
N ASN A 63 -2.93 6.44 8.57
CA ASN A 63 -1.59 5.95 8.95
C ASN A 63 -1.63 4.60 9.68
N SER A 64 -2.73 4.29 10.36
CA SER A 64 -2.93 3.06 11.12
C SER A 64 -3.33 1.86 10.26
N ASP A 65 -3.70 2.06 8.99
CA ASP A 65 -4.18 0.97 8.15
C ASP A 65 -3.01 0.03 7.77
N PRO A 66 -3.20 -1.29 7.82
CA PRO A 66 -2.15 -2.28 7.54
C PRO A 66 -1.94 -2.41 6.02
N VAL A 67 -1.56 -1.33 5.36
CA VAL A 67 -1.49 -1.25 3.90
C VAL A 67 -0.07 -0.94 3.42
N PHE A 68 0.24 -1.45 2.24
CA PHE A 68 1.44 -1.08 1.50
C PHE A 68 1.08 -0.71 0.06
N ALA A 69 1.93 0.09 -0.56
CA ALA A 69 1.85 0.45 -1.96
C ALA A 69 2.80 -0.42 -2.78
N VAL A 70 2.33 -0.81 -3.97
CA VAL A 70 3.10 -1.55 -4.97
C VAL A 70 3.37 -0.64 -6.16
N SER A 71 4.42 -0.94 -6.94
CA SER A 71 4.71 -0.24 -8.18
C SER A 71 3.47 -0.18 -9.08
N LEU A 72 3.07 1.04 -9.46
CA LEU A 72 1.97 1.27 -10.38
C LEU A 72 2.24 0.58 -11.73
N LYS A 73 3.50 0.57 -12.17
CA LYS A 73 3.92 -0.11 -13.40
C LYS A 73 3.74 -1.63 -13.30
N ALA A 74 4.11 -2.25 -12.17
CA ALA A 74 3.90 -3.67 -11.94
C ALA A 74 2.40 -4.05 -11.95
N MET A 75 1.53 -3.11 -11.56
CA MET A 75 0.07 -3.23 -11.63
C MET A 75 -0.54 -2.80 -12.97
N GLY A 76 0.28 -2.56 -14.00
CA GLY A 76 -0.16 -2.28 -15.38
C GLY A 76 -0.28 -0.80 -15.75
N GLY A 77 0.12 0.12 -14.87
CA GLY A 77 0.29 1.54 -15.19
C GLY A 77 -1.00 2.35 -15.35
N LYS A 78 -2.17 1.78 -15.06
CA LYS A 78 -3.46 2.42 -15.30
C LYS A 78 -3.88 3.29 -14.13
N THR A 79 -4.34 4.51 -14.42
CA THR A 79 -4.90 5.43 -13.42
C THR A 79 -6.32 5.80 -13.79
N TYR A 80 -7.10 6.32 -12.85
CA TYR A 80 -8.44 6.80 -13.14
C TYR A 80 -8.46 7.85 -14.26
N ASN A 81 -7.46 8.73 -14.31
CA ASN A 81 -7.40 9.80 -15.30
C ASN A 81 -6.90 9.33 -16.68
N SER A 82 -6.06 8.29 -16.73
CA SER A 82 -5.51 7.78 -18.00
C SER A 82 -6.38 6.71 -18.66
N ASP A 83 -7.02 5.85 -17.86
CA ASP A 83 -7.81 4.72 -18.33
C ASP A 83 -8.76 4.24 -17.23
N PRO A 84 -9.96 4.83 -17.08
CA PRO A 84 -10.88 4.49 -15.99
C PRO A 84 -11.29 3.02 -15.96
N ALA A 85 -11.46 2.40 -17.13
CA ALA A 85 -11.83 0.99 -17.26
C ALA A 85 -10.67 0.07 -16.89
N GLY A 86 -9.47 0.35 -17.41
CA GLY A 86 -8.25 -0.36 -17.07
C GLY A 86 -7.89 -0.22 -15.59
N TRP A 87 -8.04 0.97 -15.02
CA TRP A 87 -7.88 1.23 -13.59
C TRP A 87 -8.87 0.44 -12.75
N LYS A 88 -10.16 0.41 -13.14
CA LYS A 88 -11.17 -0.39 -12.44
C LYS A 88 -10.80 -1.88 -12.44
N ALA A 89 -10.39 -2.42 -13.59
CA ALA A 89 -9.95 -3.81 -13.70
C ALA A 89 -8.69 -4.09 -12.87
N ALA A 90 -7.71 -3.18 -12.88
CA ALA A 90 -6.49 -3.29 -12.08
C ALA A 90 -6.80 -3.27 -10.58
N LYS A 91 -7.68 -2.39 -10.11
CA LYS A 91 -8.12 -2.38 -8.71
C LYS A 91 -8.78 -3.69 -8.28
N GLN A 92 -9.69 -4.22 -9.10
CA GLN A 92 -10.32 -5.52 -8.83
C GLN A 92 -9.31 -6.66 -8.77
N LYS A 93 -8.20 -6.52 -9.48
CA LYS A 93 -7.13 -7.51 -9.55
C LYS A 93 -6.15 -7.44 -8.40
N TYR A 94 -5.78 -6.24 -7.95
CA TYR A 94 -4.64 -6.05 -7.05
C TYR A 94 -5.01 -5.53 -5.66
N CYS A 95 -6.02 -4.68 -5.54
CA CYS A 95 -6.38 -4.08 -4.25
C CYS A 95 -6.94 -5.13 -3.29
N GLY A 96 -6.39 -5.17 -2.07
CA GLY A 96 -6.79 -6.14 -1.05
C GLY A 96 -6.05 -7.48 -1.11
N LEU A 97 -5.15 -7.70 -2.09
CA LEU A 97 -4.20 -8.82 -2.01
C LEU A 97 -3.36 -8.69 -0.75
N GLU A 98 -3.10 -9.81 -0.08
CA GLU A 98 -2.39 -9.85 1.19
C GLU A 98 -0.96 -10.35 1.04
N ALA A 99 -0.06 -9.81 1.85
CA ALA A 99 1.32 -10.27 1.97
C ALA A 99 1.77 -10.25 3.43
N THR A 100 2.57 -11.23 3.83
CA THR A 100 3.33 -11.15 5.07
C THR A 100 4.60 -10.37 4.78
N VAL A 101 4.69 -9.14 5.29
CA VAL A 101 5.84 -8.25 5.14
C VAL A 101 6.75 -8.42 6.34
N LYS A 102 8.04 -8.68 6.11
CA LYS A 102 9.02 -8.96 7.16
C LYS A 102 10.19 -7.99 7.09
N ASP A 103 10.57 -7.42 8.22
CA ASP A 103 11.87 -6.76 8.34
C ASP A 103 12.93 -7.82 8.72
N PRO A 104 13.91 -8.13 7.85
CA PRO A 104 14.95 -9.11 8.17
C PRO A 104 15.89 -8.65 9.28
N LYS A 105 16.03 -7.34 9.51
CA LYS A 105 16.92 -6.77 10.55
C LYS A 105 16.35 -7.00 11.95
N THR A 106 15.05 -6.79 12.14
CA THR A 106 14.38 -6.96 13.44
C THR A 106 13.75 -8.36 13.61
N GLY A 107 13.50 -9.05 12.50
CA GLY A 107 12.78 -10.32 12.46
C GLY A 107 11.25 -10.17 12.63
N LYS A 108 10.75 -8.96 12.81
CA LYS A 108 9.31 -8.69 12.94
C LYS A 108 8.62 -8.78 11.59
N GLN A 109 7.35 -9.17 11.63
CA GLN A 109 6.51 -9.29 10.44
C GLN A 109 5.07 -8.88 10.74
N MET A 110 4.34 -8.50 9.69
CA MET A 110 2.94 -8.11 9.77
C MET A 110 2.21 -8.53 8.49
N LEU A 111 0.96 -8.99 8.64
CA LEU A 111 0.06 -9.17 7.49
C LEU A 111 -0.40 -7.78 7.04
N MET A 112 -0.17 -7.47 5.77
CA MET A 112 -0.55 -6.20 5.16
C MET A 112 -1.26 -6.44 3.83
N TYR A 113 -1.94 -5.40 3.33
CA TYR A 113 -2.73 -5.47 2.11
C TYR A 113 -2.24 -4.45 1.08
N VAL A 114 -2.28 -4.83 -0.20
CA VAL A 114 -2.09 -3.88 -1.30
C VAL A 114 -3.21 -2.85 -1.22
N GLY A 115 -2.85 -1.64 -0.84
CA GLY A 115 -3.81 -0.57 -0.57
C GLY A 115 -3.61 0.68 -1.41
N ASP A 116 -2.44 0.83 -2.03
CA ASP A 116 -2.10 2.00 -2.83
C ASP A 116 -1.12 1.63 -3.95
N ALA A 117 -0.75 2.62 -4.76
CA ALA A 117 0.28 2.50 -5.79
C ALA A 117 1.31 3.62 -5.67
N PHE A 118 2.59 3.30 -5.87
CA PHE A 118 3.63 4.31 -6.05
C PHE A 118 4.05 4.39 -7.52
N ASP A 119 4.39 5.58 -7.99
CA ASP A 119 4.89 5.80 -9.36
C ASP A 119 6.39 5.49 -9.42
N ASP A 120 6.82 4.72 -10.42
CA ASP A 120 8.24 4.42 -10.65
C ASP A 120 8.98 5.59 -11.34
N GLU A 121 8.26 6.52 -11.97
CA GLU A 121 8.86 7.64 -12.70
C GLU A 121 9.06 8.86 -11.78
N TYR A 122 8.14 9.06 -10.83
CA TYR A 122 8.12 10.18 -9.89
C TYR A 122 8.13 9.78 -8.42
N GLY A 123 8.35 8.51 -8.10
CA GLY A 123 8.61 7.97 -6.77
C GLY A 123 9.98 8.40 -6.23
N LEU A 124 10.17 9.71 -6.18
CA LEU A 124 11.01 10.46 -5.27
C LEU A 124 12.31 9.75 -4.87
N VAL A 125 13.37 10.22 -5.54
CA VAL A 125 14.71 10.63 -5.08
C VAL A 125 14.86 11.03 -3.58
N SER A 126 13.88 10.79 -2.70
CA SER A 126 14.00 10.95 -1.26
C SER A 126 14.31 9.67 -0.49
N CYS A 127 14.20 8.47 -1.08
CA CYS A 127 14.45 7.20 -0.35
C CYS A 127 15.81 6.54 -0.65
N LEU A 128 16.65 7.11 -1.51
CA LEU A 128 18.01 6.61 -1.77
C LEU A 128 18.99 7.76 -2.03
N LEU A 129 19.53 8.35 -0.96
CA LEU A 129 20.90 8.89 -1.01
C LEU A 129 21.85 7.93 -0.29
N GLU A 130 22.00 6.71 -0.79
CA GLU A 130 23.27 5.98 -0.66
C GLU A 130 23.88 5.86 -2.05
N TYR A 131 24.76 6.81 -2.38
CA TYR A 131 25.74 6.64 -3.44
C TYR A 131 26.77 5.60 -2.94
N ASP A 132 26.68 4.37 -3.43
CA ASP A 132 27.71 3.34 -3.26
C ASP A 132 28.64 3.37 -4.50
N PRO A 133 29.86 3.93 -4.41
CA PRO A 133 30.78 3.99 -5.55
C PRO A 133 31.40 2.63 -5.92
N ALA A 134 31.19 1.57 -5.12
CA ALA A 134 31.75 0.24 -5.36
C ALA A 134 30.80 -0.68 -6.15
N ARG A 135 29.54 -0.29 -6.32
CA ARG A 135 28.50 -1.05 -7.04
C ARG A 135 28.02 -0.22 -8.21
N SER A 136 28.17 -0.77 -9.42
CA SER A 136 27.62 -0.27 -10.69
C SER A 136 26.27 0.48 -10.49
N PRO A 137 26.03 1.62 -11.17
CA PRO A 137 24.89 2.50 -10.88
C PRO A 137 23.54 1.78 -11.05
N SER A 138 23.01 1.22 -9.96
CA SER A 138 21.66 0.71 -9.82
C SER A 138 20.94 1.51 -8.74
N ASN A 139 20.96 2.82 -8.89
CA ASN A 139 20.44 3.84 -7.98
C ASN A 139 18.94 4.09 -8.19
N THR A 140 18.14 3.02 -8.26
CA THR A 140 16.68 3.13 -8.31
C THR A 140 16.04 2.01 -7.49
N PHE A 141 15.18 2.38 -6.54
CA PHE A 141 14.16 1.54 -5.91
C PHE A 141 13.39 0.69 -6.96
N HIS A 142 13.35 1.19 -8.19
CA HIS A 142 12.58 0.72 -9.35
C HIS A 142 13.04 -0.60 -10.03
N GLN A 143 13.94 -1.39 -9.44
CA GLN A 143 14.46 -2.60 -10.12
C GLN A 143 14.27 -3.92 -9.38
N SER A 144 13.83 -3.92 -8.11
CA SER A 144 13.41 -5.18 -7.49
C SER A 144 11.87 -5.28 -7.54
N PRO A 145 11.31 -6.35 -8.14
CA PRO A 145 9.87 -6.59 -8.14
C PRO A 145 9.23 -6.59 -6.73
N GLY A 146 10.05 -6.88 -5.70
CA GLY A 146 9.63 -6.92 -4.30
C GLY A 146 9.73 -5.60 -3.53
N SER A 147 10.06 -4.47 -4.18
CA SER A 147 10.11 -3.18 -3.49
C SER A 147 8.71 -2.63 -3.22
N ILE A 148 8.48 -2.17 -1.99
CA ILE A 148 7.17 -1.75 -1.48
C ILE A 148 7.29 -0.46 -0.66
N ASP A 149 6.23 0.34 -0.63
CA ASP A 149 6.13 1.51 0.24
C ASP A 149 5.12 1.22 1.36
N ILE A 150 5.53 1.28 2.61
CA ILE A 150 4.75 0.77 3.75
C ILE A 150 4.09 1.93 4.49
N MET A 151 2.81 1.78 4.86
CA MET A 151 2.15 2.79 5.69
C MET A 151 2.91 3.00 7.01
N ILE A 152 3.10 4.25 7.41
CA ILE A 152 4.05 4.65 8.46
C ILE A 152 3.87 3.91 9.81
N ASP A 153 2.66 3.61 10.27
CA ASP A 153 2.48 2.92 11.55
C ASP A 153 2.84 1.43 11.42
N ALA A 154 2.55 0.82 10.27
CA ALA A 154 2.94 -0.55 9.97
C ALA A 154 4.47 -0.68 9.83
N PHE A 155 5.12 0.28 9.15
CA PHE A 155 6.58 0.40 9.10
C PHE A 155 7.16 0.55 10.51
N SER A 156 6.59 1.44 11.33
CA SER A 156 7.05 1.68 12.69
C SER A 156 6.91 0.46 13.59
N ASN A 157 5.92 -0.39 13.35
CA ASN A 157 5.70 -1.64 14.08
C ASN A 157 6.82 -2.65 13.81
N ILE A 158 7.19 -2.83 12.54
CA ILE A 158 8.16 -3.85 12.13
C ILE A 158 9.62 -3.36 12.14
N HIS A 159 9.88 -2.09 11.84
CA HIS A 159 11.24 -1.53 11.74
C HIS A 159 11.59 -0.57 12.88
N GLY A 160 10.64 0.29 13.25
CA GLY A 160 10.83 1.40 14.18
C GLY A 160 10.44 2.73 13.56
N ASN A 161 10.18 3.74 14.39
CA ASN A 161 9.75 5.06 13.91
C ASN A 161 10.89 5.77 13.14
N PRO A 162 10.72 6.09 11.85
CA PRO A 162 11.76 6.71 11.04
C PRO A 162 11.99 8.20 11.35
N ASN A 163 11.18 8.81 12.24
CA ASN A 163 11.30 10.20 12.68
C ASN A 163 11.38 11.21 11.52
N GLY A 164 10.70 10.92 10.41
CA GLY A 164 10.71 11.77 9.22
C GLY A 164 11.89 11.54 8.27
N ASN A 165 12.85 10.67 8.60
CA ASN A 165 13.98 10.34 7.74
C ASN A 165 13.57 9.39 6.61
N LYS A 166 13.47 9.91 5.38
CA LYS A 166 13.12 9.11 4.20
C LYS A 166 14.21 8.14 3.76
N ASN A 167 15.45 8.29 4.26
CA ASN A 167 16.51 7.31 4.04
C ASN A 167 16.45 6.13 5.03
N ASP A 168 15.57 6.18 6.03
CA ASP A 168 15.35 5.05 6.93
C ASP A 168 14.41 4.04 6.24
N VAL A 169 15.01 2.98 5.70
CA VAL A 169 14.36 1.99 4.85
C VAL A 169 14.74 0.57 5.27
N ILE A 170 13.84 -0.38 5.04
CA ILE A 170 14.10 -1.81 5.23
C ILE A 170 14.86 -2.32 4.00
N LYS A 171 16.03 -2.93 4.21
CA LYS A 171 16.80 -3.60 3.16
C LYS A 171 16.49 -5.10 3.18
N GLY A 172 16.01 -5.63 2.06
CA GLY A 172 15.66 -7.04 1.92
C GLY A 172 14.31 -7.41 2.52
N VAL A 173 13.36 -6.46 2.51
CA VAL A 173 11.97 -6.67 2.94
C VAL A 173 11.33 -7.80 2.14
#